data_AF-C7ZMV7-F1
#
_entry.id   AF-C7ZMV7-F1
#
_cell.length_a   1.000
_cell.length_b   1.000
_cell.length_c   1.000
_cell.angle_alpha   90.00
_cell.angle_beta   90.00
_cell.angle_gamma   90.00
#
_symmetry.space_group_name_H-M   'P 1'
#
loop_
_entity.id
_entity.type
_entity.pdbx_description
1 polymer ?
#
loop_
_entity_poly.entity_id
_entity_poly.type
_entity_poly.pdbx_seq_one_letter_code
_entity_poly.pdbx_strand_id
1 'polypeptide(L)'
;MPPLDKTPPRSGESSVAWKSLVHRSVKAWHHPDQELITWARDCLQTSTSLDEFLAEGSKPVVFWFFQRREVFLSQKTIRKWSCDCLDDYILLPALDGFVTRSECFFVSHFWQTKEHPDPSGDYLKPLQQDLRLQTWSYIWTDWTCLPQHPRRHIEELYFRQTLQTMSGIIRNAGFVWYYPPFEARLWILYEVAEYMLTCSGEMLRTPDNEKFVSHVHEMLQVGVRPTIQKHGYRSTYDGDMEFLTPWLELLVLLTNLHVDIDDVRRLMSHITWHSKTAAIWTNSMSGLIRLDRFEGELIINEEHYTFTPFPRLGEDQYSESEMVGFDHKP
;
A
#
# COMPACT_ATOMS: atom_id res chain seq x y z
N MET A 1 -9.22 -17.14 -29.28
CA MET A 1 -7.77 -17.32 -29.46
C MET A 1 -7.34 -18.48 -28.59
N PRO A 2 -6.55 -19.45 -29.09
CA PRO A 2 -6.03 -20.51 -28.24
C PRO A 2 -5.04 -19.91 -27.22
N PRO A 3 -4.78 -20.58 -26.08
CA PRO A 3 -3.86 -20.07 -25.08
C PRO A 3 -2.46 -20.01 -25.69
N LEU A 4 -1.81 -18.85 -25.60
CA LEU A 4 -0.37 -18.76 -25.79
C LEU A 4 0.28 -19.65 -24.72
N ASP A 5 0.88 -20.73 -25.20
CA ASP A 5 1.72 -21.64 -24.43
C ASP A 5 2.88 -20.82 -23.87
N LYS A 6 2.73 -20.35 -22.62
CA LYS A 6 3.81 -19.66 -21.90
C LYS A 6 4.78 -20.73 -21.45
N THR A 7 5.73 -21.05 -22.33
CA THR A 7 6.90 -21.84 -21.96
C THR A 7 7.58 -21.10 -20.80
N PRO A 8 7.75 -21.72 -19.63
CA PRO A 8 8.41 -21.06 -18.50
C PRO A 8 9.82 -20.64 -18.93
N PRO A 9 10.30 -19.46 -18.52
CA PRO A 9 11.66 -19.02 -18.83
C PRO A 9 12.66 -20.09 -18.39
N ARG A 10 13.66 -20.36 -19.23
CA ARG A 10 14.72 -21.32 -18.89
C ARG A 10 15.34 -20.88 -17.56
N SER A 11 15.53 -21.80 -16.63
CA SER A 11 15.98 -21.53 -15.25
C SER A 11 17.21 -20.61 -15.13
N GLY A 12 18.08 -20.57 -16.15
CA GLY A 12 19.22 -19.65 -16.24
C GLY A 12 18.85 -18.18 -16.51
N GLU A 13 17.84 -17.89 -17.32
CA GLU A 13 17.44 -16.51 -17.67
C GLU A 13 16.76 -15.81 -16.49
N SER A 14 15.92 -16.53 -15.75
CA SER A 14 15.28 -16.03 -14.52
C SER A 14 16.31 -15.64 -13.45
N SER A 15 17.39 -16.42 -13.29
CA SER A 15 18.47 -16.10 -12.34
C SER A 15 19.26 -14.84 -12.73
N VAL A 16 19.49 -14.61 -14.03
CA VAL A 16 20.17 -13.39 -14.51
C VAL A 16 19.29 -12.15 -14.31
N ALA A 17 18.00 -12.24 -14.65
CA ALA A 17 17.06 -11.14 -14.45
C ALA A 17 16.93 -10.74 -12.97
N TRP A 18 16.85 -11.73 -12.06
CA TRP A 18 16.84 -11.49 -10.62
C TRP A 18 18.13 -10.79 -10.14
N LYS A 19 19.30 -11.28 -10.51
CA LYS A 19 20.59 -10.64 -10.15
C LYS A 19 20.68 -9.21 -10.66
N SER A 20 20.19 -8.96 -11.88
CA SER A 20 20.11 -7.62 -12.46
C SER A 20 19.22 -6.70 -11.63
N LEU A 21 18.01 -7.15 -11.26
CA LEU A 21 17.11 -6.42 -10.36
C LEU A 21 17.77 -6.09 -9.01
N VAL A 22 18.36 -7.08 -8.34
CA VAL A 22 19.02 -6.87 -7.04
C VAL A 22 20.17 -5.86 -7.15
N HIS A 23 21.03 -6.01 -8.15
CA HIS A 23 22.14 -5.09 -8.37
C HIS A 23 21.65 -3.64 -8.61
N ARG A 24 20.64 -3.47 -9.45
CA ARG A 24 20.05 -2.16 -9.76
C ARG A 24 19.40 -1.54 -8.52
N SER A 25 18.72 -2.35 -7.72
CA SER A 25 18.05 -1.95 -6.49
C SER A 25 19.06 -1.43 -5.47
N VAL A 26 20.10 -2.20 -5.17
CA VAL A 26 21.15 -1.80 -4.23
C VAL A 26 21.86 -0.51 -4.67
N LYS A 27 22.07 -0.33 -5.98
CA LYS A 27 22.67 0.89 -6.52
C LYS A 27 21.76 2.11 -6.40
N ALA A 28 20.44 1.91 -6.39
CA ALA A 28 19.44 2.97 -6.25
C ALA A 28 19.29 3.49 -4.81
N TRP A 29 19.81 2.77 -3.80
CA TRP A 29 19.64 3.15 -2.41
C TRP A 29 20.58 4.29 -2.02
N HIS A 30 19.98 5.35 -1.46
CA HIS A 30 20.69 6.49 -0.90
C HIS A 30 20.21 6.71 0.54
N HIS A 31 21.04 6.35 1.51
CA HIS A 31 20.73 6.48 2.93
C HIS A 31 21.98 6.92 3.72
N PRO A 32 21.85 7.80 4.72
CA PRO A 32 22.99 8.26 5.51
C PRO A 32 23.62 7.14 6.35
N ASP A 33 22.80 6.21 6.84
CA ASP A 33 23.27 5.05 7.62
C ASP A 33 23.74 3.92 6.67
N GLN A 34 25.06 3.72 6.60
CA GLN A 34 25.69 2.69 5.79
C GLN A 34 25.56 1.28 6.38
N GLU A 35 25.42 1.16 7.70
CA GLU A 35 25.18 -0.14 8.34
C GLU A 35 23.79 -0.64 7.96
N LEU A 36 22.79 0.24 7.97
CA LEU A 36 21.43 -0.08 7.54
C LEU A 36 21.37 -0.50 6.06
N ILE A 37 22.09 0.20 5.17
CA ILE A 37 22.24 -0.21 3.76
C ILE A 37 22.85 -1.60 3.65
N THR A 38 23.90 -1.87 4.42
CA THR A 38 24.61 -3.16 4.36
C THR A 38 23.70 -4.29 4.85
N TRP A 39 23.02 -4.10 5.98
CA TRP A 39 22.06 -5.06 6.50
C TRP A 39 20.90 -5.34 5.53
N ALA A 40 20.27 -4.29 4.99
CA ALA A 40 19.19 -4.45 4.01
C ALA A 40 19.68 -5.15 2.73
N ARG A 41 20.91 -4.87 2.29
CA ARG A 41 21.53 -5.55 1.15
C ARG A 41 21.71 -7.03 1.43
N ASP A 42 22.27 -7.37 2.59
CA ASP A 42 22.51 -8.76 2.99
C ASP A 42 21.18 -9.52 3.05
N CYS A 43 20.12 -8.92 3.61
CA CYS A 43 18.77 -9.48 3.61
C CYS A 43 18.18 -9.68 2.21
N LEU A 44 18.46 -8.78 1.26
CA LEU A 44 17.98 -8.94 -0.11
C LEU A 44 18.76 -10.04 -0.86
N GLN A 45 20.05 -10.17 -0.58
CA GLN A 45 20.96 -11.11 -1.23
C GLN A 45 20.85 -12.55 -0.70
N THR A 46 20.09 -12.80 0.37
CA THR A 46 19.78 -14.17 0.81
C THR A 46 18.97 -14.96 -0.22
N SER A 47 18.12 -14.28 -0.99
CA SER A 47 17.35 -14.91 -2.07
C SER A 47 18.17 -14.96 -3.35
N THR A 48 18.29 -16.14 -3.94
CA THR A 48 19.05 -16.38 -5.18
C THR A 48 18.18 -16.34 -6.45
N SER A 49 16.86 -16.29 -6.27
CA SER A 49 15.86 -16.16 -7.33
C SER A 49 14.66 -15.30 -6.91
N LEU A 50 13.87 -14.86 -7.90
CA LEU A 50 12.60 -14.17 -7.64
C LEU A 50 11.63 -15.06 -6.86
N ASP A 51 11.54 -16.35 -7.20
CA ASP A 51 10.60 -17.25 -6.55
C ASP A 51 10.95 -17.47 -5.07
N GLU A 52 12.25 -17.58 -4.73
CA GLU A 52 12.71 -17.59 -3.33
C GLU A 52 12.36 -16.27 -2.63
N PHE A 53 12.60 -15.12 -3.27
CA PHE A 53 12.26 -13.82 -2.72
C PHE A 53 10.78 -13.65 -2.42
N LEU A 54 9.89 -14.13 -3.31
CA LEU A 54 8.44 -14.05 -3.13
C LEU A 54 7.90 -15.09 -2.13
N ALA A 55 8.53 -16.27 -2.05
CA ALA A 55 8.13 -17.35 -1.15
C ALA A 55 8.60 -17.14 0.30
N GLU A 56 9.70 -16.42 0.49
CA GLU A 56 10.23 -16.07 1.81
C GLU A 56 9.26 -15.14 2.54
N GLY A 57 8.40 -15.69 3.39
CA GLY A 57 7.42 -14.93 4.17
C GLY A 57 8.04 -13.86 5.07
N SER A 58 8.37 -14.20 6.32
CA SER A 58 8.90 -13.22 7.29
C SER A 58 10.41 -13.00 7.10
N LYS A 59 10.80 -12.37 6.00
CA LYS A 59 12.12 -11.75 5.92
C LYS A 59 12.27 -10.74 7.08
N PRO A 60 13.48 -10.54 7.63
CA PRO A 60 13.73 -9.47 8.58
C PRO A 60 13.37 -8.08 8.03
N VAL A 61 13.39 -7.94 6.71
CA VAL A 61 13.08 -6.71 5.96
C VAL A 61 12.08 -7.04 4.86
N VAL A 62 10.97 -6.30 4.83
CA VAL A 62 10.05 -6.30 3.68
C VAL A 62 10.65 -5.42 2.59
N PHE A 63 10.48 -5.81 1.33
CA PHE A 63 10.92 -5.03 0.18
C PHE A 63 9.74 -4.81 -0.75
N TRP A 64 9.65 -3.61 -1.31
CA TRP A 64 8.59 -3.24 -2.24
C TRP A 64 9.15 -3.06 -3.65
N PHE A 65 8.49 -3.64 -4.64
CA PHE A 65 8.70 -3.25 -6.03
C PHE A 65 8.26 -1.81 -6.23
N PHE A 66 9.10 -1.00 -6.85
CA PHE A 66 8.72 0.28 -7.43
C PHE A 66 9.08 0.29 -8.91
N GLN A 67 8.21 0.84 -9.74
CA GLN A 67 8.47 1.04 -11.15
C GLN A 67 9.42 2.24 -11.35
N ARG A 68 10.35 2.10 -12.29
CA ARG A 68 11.27 3.19 -12.68
C ARG A 68 10.53 4.27 -13.47
N ARG A 69 10.90 5.54 -13.23
CA ARG A 69 10.31 6.72 -13.87
C ARG A 69 10.23 6.64 -15.40
N GLU A 70 11.31 6.27 -16.06
CA GLU A 70 11.42 6.17 -17.51
C GLU A 70 10.46 5.13 -18.10
N VAL A 71 10.18 4.05 -17.36
CA VAL A 71 9.20 3.04 -17.78
C VAL A 71 7.79 3.58 -17.59
N PHE A 72 7.52 4.17 -16.43
CA PHE A 72 6.22 4.79 -16.16
C PHE A 72 5.88 5.90 -17.17
N LEU A 73 6.84 6.74 -17.57
CA LEU A 73 6.62 7.85 -18.51
C LEU A 73 6.54 7.42 -19.98
N SER A 74 6.97 6.20 -20.32
CA SER A 74 6.99 5.69 -21.70
C SER A 74 5.86 4.69 -22.00
N GLN A 75 5.24 4.10 -20.98
CA GLN A 75 4.11 3.20 -21.17
C GLN A 75 2.86 3.95 -21.69
N LYS A 76 2.10 3.32 -22.58
CA LYS A 76 0.87 3.89 -23.15
C LYS A 76 -0.37 3.63 -22.28
N THR A 77 -0.32 2.56 -21.51
CA THR A 77 -1.33 2.11 -20.55
C THR A 77 -0.61 1.63 -19.30
N ILE A 78 -1.30 1.60 -18.17
CA ILE A 78 -0.73 1.10 -16.91
C ILE A 78 -0.43 -0.39 -17.08
N ARG A 79 0.84 -0.78 -17.04
CA ARG A 79 1.22 -2.18 -17.25
C ARG A 79 0.92 -3.02 -16.01
N LYS A 80 0.34 -4.20 -16.23
CA LYS A 80 0.19 -5.22 -15.21
C LYS A 80 1.56 -5.71 -14.77
N TRP A 81 1.76 -5.95 -13.48
CA TRP A 81 2.97 -6.56 -12.96
C TRP A 81 3.31 -7.87 -13.67
N SER A 82 4.60 -8.09 -13.95
CA SER A 82 5.09 -9.29 -14.61
C SER A 82 6.47 -9.68 -14.11
N CYS A 83 6.63 -10.96 -13.75
CA CYS A 83 7.92 -11.56 -13.44
C CYS A 83 8.88 -11.63 -14.64
N ASP A 84 8.37 -11.46 -15.87
CA ASP A 84 9.18 -11.45 -17.09
C ASP A 84 9.77 -10.06 -17.38
N CYS A 85 9.35 -9.02 -16.66
CA CYS A 85 9.71 -7.62 -16.92
C CYS A 85 10.48 -6.98 -15.74
N LEU A 86 11.36 -7.73 -15.06
CA LEU A 86 12.08 -7.24 -13.88
C LEU A 86 12.97 -6.00 -14.12
N ASP A 87 13.31 -5.70 -15.38
CA ASP A 87 14.04 -4.48 -15.75
C ASP A 87 13.23 -3.18 -15.53
N ASP A 88 11.90 -3.31 -15.42
CA ASP A 88 10.99 -2.20 -15.19
C ASP A 88 11.03 -1.68 -13.73
N TYR A 89 11.67 -2.44 -12.84
CA TYR A 89 11.55 -2.25 -11.41
C TYR A 89 12.89 -2.07 -10.68
N ILE A 90 12.76 -1.56 -9.46
CA ILE A 90 13.72 -1.74 -8.37
C ILE A 90 12.98 -2.26 -7.12
N LEU A 91 13.73 -2.76 -6.16
CA LEU A 91 13.26 -3.10 -4.81
C LEU A 91 13.75 -2.05 -3.82
N LEU A 92 12.84 -1.45 -3.08
CA LEU A 92 13.16 -0.56 -1.97
C LEU A 92 12.86 -1.26 -0.63
N PRO A 93 13.79 -1.25 0.33
CA PRO A 93 13.53 -1.71 1.68
C PRO A 93 12.40 -0.91 2.30
N ALA A 94 11.49 -1.61 2.97
CA ALA A 94 10.42 -1.02 3.76
C ALA A 94 10.96 -0.58 5.13
N LEU A 95 11.99 0.26 5.11
CA LEU A 95 12.71 0.80 6.26
C LEU A 95 12.74 2.32 6.14
N ASP A 96 12.87 2.99 7.29
CA ASP A 96 12.93 4.44 7.34
C ASP A 96 14.05 5.00 6.45
N GLY A 97 13.73 6.04 5.68
CA GLY A 97 14.68 6.76 4.83
C GLY A 97 14.97 6.15 3.46
N PHE A 98 14.53 4.92 3.16
CA PHE A 98 14.71 4.33 1.80
C PHE A 98 13.63 4.76 0.81
N VAL A 99 12.41 4.99 1.30
CA VAL A 99 11.32 5.59 0.54
C VAL A 99 11.12 7.00 1.06
N THR A 100 11.26 7.99 0.18
CA THR A 100 11.11 9.41 0.54
C THR A 100 10.11 10.08 -0.39
N ARG A 101 9.41 11.10 0.12
CA ARG A 101 8.38 11.81 -0.65
C ARG A 101 8.90 12.57 -1.85
N SER A 102 10.19 12.91 -1.88
CA SER A 102 10.80 13.61 -3.01
C SER A 102 11.22 12.68 -4.14
N GLU A 103 11.44 11.39 -3.86
CA GLU A 103 11.97 10.43 -4.84
C GLU A 103 10.96 9.39 -5.27
N CYS A 104 10.02 9.04 -4.39
CA CYS A 104 9.09 7.94 -4.56
C CYS A 104 7.66 8.44 -4.49
N PHE A 105 6.82 8.10 -5.47
CA PHE A 105 5.39 8.43 -5.46
C PHE A 105 4.50 7.19 -5.36
N PHE A 106 3.43 7.29 -4.58
CA PHE A 106 2.32 6.34 -4.52
C PHE A 106 1.18 6.89 -5.39
N VAL A 107 0.64 6.05 -6.27
CA VAL A 107 -0.48 6.40 -7.16
C VAL A 107 -1.77 5.80 -6.64
N SER A 108 -2.63 6.63 -6.08
CA SER A 108 -4.03 6.28 -5.82
C SER A 108 -4.84 6.43 -7.10
N HIS A 109 -5.49 5.36 -7.55
CA HIS A 109 -6.22 5.37 -8.81
C HIS A 109 -7.41 4.41 -8.85
N PHE A 110 -8.31 4.67 -9.79
CA PHE A 110 -9.48 3.85 -10.03
C PHE A 110 -9.22 2.73 -11.02
N TRP A 111 -9.93 1.62 -10.80
CA TRP A 111 -10.04 0.56 -11.78
C TRP A 111 -11.27 0.78 -12.66
N GLN A 112 -11.08 1.01 -13.96
CA GLN A 112 -12.16 1.13 -14.94
C GLN A 112 -12.86 -0.20 -15.18
N THR A 113 -12.11 -1.31 -15.20
CA THR A 113 -12.66 -2.66 -15.36
C THR A 113 -12.02 -3.62 -14.36
N LYS A 114 -12.58 -4.82 -14.21
CA LYS A 114 -12.02 -5.87 -13.34
C LYS A 114 -10.70 -6.42 -13.90
N GLU A 115 -10.51 -6.33 -15.22
CA GLU A 115 -9.39 -6.92 -15.95
C GLU A 115 -8.22 -5.94 -16.12
N HIS A 116 -8.48 -4.64 -16.09
CA HIS A 116 -7.47 -3.61 -16.27
C HIS A 116 -7.92 -2.26 -15.68
N PRO A 117 -7.06 -1.56 -14.92
CA PRO A 117 -7.47 -0.32 -14.27
C PRO A 117 -7.66 0.83 -15.25
N ASP A 118 -6.85 0.89 -16.32
CA ASP A 118 -6.92 1.95 -17.32
C ASP A 118 -6.58 1.41 -18.73
N PRO A 119 -7.49 0.64 -19.37
CA PRO A 119 -7.22 -0.03 -20.64
C PRO A 119 -6.94 0.94 -21.81
N SER A 120 -7.46 2.16 -21.76
CA SER A 120 -7.25 3.20 -22.79
C SER A 120 -6.08 4.16 -22.48
N GLY A 121 -5.55 4.12 -21.25
CA GLY A 121 -4.48 5.02 -20.82
C GLY A 121 -4.99 6.44 -20.53
N ASP A 122 -6.29 6.63 -20.33
CA ASP A 122 -6.90 7.95 -20.19
C ASP A 122 -6.66 8.55 -18.80
N TYR A 123 -6.40 7.72 -17.79
CA TYR A 123 -6.01 8.17 -16.44
C TYR A 123 -4.49 8.31 -16.32
N LEU A 124 -3.74 7.45 -17.01
CA LEU A 124 -2.29 7.49 -17.06
C LEU A 124 -1.76 8.76 -17.75
N LYS A 125 -2.37 9.20 -18.85
CA LYS A 125 -1.88 10.37 -19.62
C LYS A 125 -1.82 11.65 -18.77
N PRO A 126 -2.89 12.07 -18.04
CA PRO A 126 -2.82 13.21 -17.13
C PRO A 126 -1.74 13.04 -16.05
N LEU A 127 -1.68 11.87 -15.39
CA LEU A 127 -0.65 11.58 -14.39
C LEU A 127 0.77 11.76 -14.96
N GLN A 128 1.05 11.22 -16.15
CA GLN A 128 2.34 11.38 -16.81
C GLN A 128 2.63 12.85 -17.18
N GLN A 129 1.63 13.64 -17.54
CA GLN A 129 1.81 15.06 -17.87
C GLN A 129 2.23 15.84 -16.64
N ASP A 130 1.53 15.66 -15.53
CA ASP A 130 1.80 16.35 -14.26
C ASP A 130 3.15 15.92 -13.66
N LEU A 131 3.48 14.62 -13.77
CA LEU A 131 4.70 14.05 -13.23
C LEU A 131 5.94 14.29 -14.09
N ARG A 132 5.80 14.56 -15.40
CA ARG A 132 6.94 14.73 -16.31
C ARG A 132 7.83 15.91 -15.91
N LEU A 133 7.24 16.98 -15.39
CA LEU A 133 7.95 18.21 -14.99
C LEU A 133 8.55 18.14 -13.59
N GLN A 134 8.17 17.15 -12.79
CA GLN A 134 8.63 16.99 -11.41
C GLN A 134 9.91 16.14 -11.36
N THR A 135 10.71 16.37 -10.32
CA THR A 135 11.87 15.52 -10.00
C THR A 135 11.40 14.41 -9.08
N TRP A 136 11.58 13.16 -9.52
CA TRP A 136 11.30 11.93 -8.80
C TRP A 136 12.00 10.78 -9.55
N SER A 137 12.10 9.61 -8.91
CA SER A 137 12.84 8.46 -9.45
C SER A 137 11.97 7.22 -9.62
N TYR A 138 11.07 6.99 -8.67
CA TYR A 138 10.32 5.73 -8.55
C TYR A 138 8.84 5.98 -8.29
N ILE A 139 8.01 5.08 -8.79
CA ILE A 139 6.56 5.18 -8.62
C ILE A 139 5.96 3.82 -8.29
N TRP A 140 5.02 3.84 -7.36
CA TRP A 140 4.30 2.68 -6.88
C TRP A 140 2.84 2.79 -7.29
N THR A 141 2.36 1.73 -7.92
CA THR A 141 0.96 1.57 -8.34
C THR A 141 0.64 0.11 -8.12
N ASP A 142 -0.45 -0.21 -7.40
CA ASP A 142 -0.78 -1.59 -7.01
C ASP A 142 -0.79 -2.54 -8.22
N TRP A 143 -1.40 -2.15 -9.34
CA TRP A 143 -1.50 -2.92 -10.58
C TRP A 143 -0.14 -3.27 -11.19
N THR A 144 0.81 -2.36 -11.08
CA THR A 144 2.13 -2.47 -11.70
C THR A 144 3.18 -3.05 -10.77
N CYS A 145 3.04 -2.83 -9.46
CA CYS A 145 4.04 -3.16 -8.45
C CYS A 145 3.68 -4.38 -7.58
N LEU A 146 2.44 -4.89 -7.68
CA LEU A 146 2.02 -6.12 -7.02
C LEU A 146 1.64 -7.18 -8.05
N PRO A 147 1.88 -8.48 -7.77
CA PRO A 147 1.28 -9.54 -8.54
C PRO A 147 -0.24 -9.40 -8.62
N GLN A 148 -0.79 -9.63 -9.81
CA GLN A 148 -2.20 -9.41 -10.12
C GLN A 148 -2.84 -10.72 -10.62
N HIS A 149 -4.13 -10.93 -10.34
CA HIS A 149 -4.80 -12.21 -10.66
C HIS A 149 -4.73 -12.57 -12.16
N PRO A 150 -4.52 -13.85 -12.55
CA PRO A 150 -4.26 -15.01 -11.67
C PRO A 150 -2.85 -14.97 -11.10
N ARG A 151 -2.72 -15.22 -9.79
CA ARG A 151 -1.45 -15.26 -9.06
C ARG A 151 -1.05 -16.70 -8.79
N ARG A 152 0.26 -16.98 -8.83
CA ARG A 152 0.83 -18.21 -8.26
C ARG A 152 0.73 -18.15 -6.73
N HIS A 153 0.83 -19.30 -6.07
CA HIS A 153 0.81 -19.37 -4.60
C HIS A 153 1.84 -18.44 -3.94
N ILE A 154 3.07 -18.42 -4.44
CA ILE A 154 4.14 -17.55 -3.91
C ILE A 154 3.90 -16.05 -4.20
N GLU A 155 3.22 -15.73 -5.30
CA GLU A 155 2.84 -14.35 -5.64
C GLU A 155 1.70 -13.86 -4.74
N GLU A 156 0.79 -14.74 -4.35
CA GLU A 156 -0.26 -14.46 -3.37
C GLU A 156 0.32 -14.15 -1.98
N LEU A 157 1.38 -14.85 -1.56
CA LEU A 157 2.07 -14.56 -0.29
C LEU A 157 2.63 -13.13 -0.27
N TYR A 158 3.39 -12.76 -1.31
CA TYR A 158 3.94 -11.42 -1.45
C TYR A 158 2.84 -10.35 -1.60
N PHE A 159 1.78 -10.63 -2.36
CA PHE A 159 0.63 -9.74 -2.52
C PHE A 159 0.00 -9.41 -1.16
N ARG A 160 -0.33 -10.43 -0.35
CA ARG A 160 -0.93 -10.24 0.98
C ARG A 160 -0.01 -9.48 1.93
N GLN A 161 1.27 -9.83 1.97
CA GLN A 161 2.25 -9.14 2.80
C GLN A 161 2.38 -7.66 2.41
N THR A 162 2.39 -7.36 1.11
CA THR A 162 2.50 -5.97 0.67
C THR A 162 1.22 -5.18 0.95
N LEU A 163 0.04 -5.79 0.76
CA LEU A 163 -1.24 -5.16 1.09
C LEU A 163 -1.31 -4.77 2.57
N GLN A 164 -0.83 -5.63 3.48
CA GLN A 164 -0.75 -5.36 4.91
C GLN A 164 0.23 -4.22 5.26
N THR A 165 1.20 -3.95 4.40
CA THR A 165 2.23 -2.91 4.60
C THR A 165 2.02 -1.68 3.73
N MET A 166 0.93 -1.62 2.96
CA MET A 166 0.67 -0.53 2.01
C MET A 166 0.53 0.83 2.69
N SER A 167 0.01 0.86 3.92
CA SER A 167 -0.04 2.07 4.74
C SER A 167 1.36 2.68 4.93
N GLY A 168 2.40 1.85 5.09
CA GLY A 168 3.79 2.28 5.14
C GLY A 168 4.27 2.93 3.83
N ILE A 169 3.77 2.48 2.67
CA ILE A 169 4.08 3.10 1.37
C ILE A 169 3.43 4.49 1.31
N ILE A 170 2.13 4.57 1.60
CA ILE A 170 1.36 5.82 1.57
C ILE A 170 1.97 6.89 2.48
N ARG A 171 2.41 6.50 3.70
CA ARG A 171 3.01 7.42 4.67
C ARG A 171 4.35 8.00 4.26
N ASN A 172 5.13 7.26 3.46
CA ASN A 172 6.55 7.55 3.18
C ASN A 172 6.79 8.06 1.75
N ALA A 173 5.95 7.68 0.79
CA ALA A 173 5.98 8.20 -0.58
C ALA A 173 5.20 9.52 -0.69
N GLY A 174 5.49 10.31 -1.73
CA GLY A 174 4.61 11.39 -2.15
C GLY A 174 3.32 10.80 -2.73
N PHE A 175 2.22 11.51 -2.63
CA PHE A 175 0.91 10.98 -2.99
C PHE A 175 0.37 11.68 -4.22
N VAL A 176 0.07 10.90 -5.26
CA VAL A 176 -0.47 11.41 -6.52
C VAL A 176 -1.72 10.64 -6.91
N TRP A 177 -2.64 11.32 -7.56
CA TRP A 177 -3.93 10.78 -7.91
C TRP A 177 -4.40 11.36 -9.23
N TYR A 178 -5.32 10.63 -9.86
CA TYR A 178 -6.22 11.15 -10.87
C TYR A 178 -7.52 10.37 -10.75
N TYR A 179 -8.57 11.03 -10.28
CA TYR A 179 -9.85 10.37 -10.05
C TYR A 179 -10.86 10.70 -11.16
N PRO A 180 -11.60 9.70 -11.67
CA PRO A 180 -12.77 9.96 -12.51
C PRO A 180 -13.88 10.61 -11.67
N PRO A 181 -15.04 10.94 -12.28
CA PRO A 181 -16.22 11.32 -11.51
C PRO A 181 -16.47 10.37 -10.32
N PHE A 182 -16.79 10.95 -9.18
CA PHE A 182 -16.79 10.25 -7.91
C PHE A 182 -17.60 8.95 -7.90
N GLU A 183 -16.95 7.92 -7.36
CA GLU A 183 -17.51 6.63 -6.98
C GLU A 183 -17.02 6.28 -5.57
N ALA A 184 -17.90 5.73 -4.74
CA ALA A 184 -17.61 5.47 -3.33
C ALA A 184 -16.78 4.17 -3.14
N ARG A 185 -15.48 4.23 -3.47
CA ARG A 185 -14.52 3.13 -3.27
C ARG A 185 -13.81 3.25 -1.93
N LEU A 186 -13.93 2.23 -1.09
CA LEU A 186 -13.42 2.28 0.29
C LEU A 186 -11.89 2.33 0.35
N TRP A 187 -11.19 1.60 -0.53
CA TRP A 187 -9.72 1.68 -0.64
C TRP A 187 -9.24 3.10 -0.94
N ILE A 188 -9.90 3.83 -1.86
CA ILE A 188 -9.53 5.21 -2.18
C ILE A 188 -9.79 6.14 -0.98
N LEU A 189 -10.91 5.96 -0.28
CA LEU A 189 -11.15 6.73 0.96
C LEU A 189 -10.07 6.44 2.01
N TYR A 190 -9.67 5.18 2.17
CA TYR A 190 -8.60 4.80 3.08
C TYR A 190 -7.26 5.42 2.69
N GLU A 191 -6.87 5.35 1.41
CA GLU A 191 -5.62 5.93 0.92
C GLU A 191 -5.55 7.43 1.15
N VAL A 192 -6.64 8.15 0.87
CA VAL A 192 -6.77 9.59 1.10
C VAL A 192 -6.72 9.90 2.60
N ALA A 193 -7.42 9.13 3.44
CA ALA A 193 -7.42 9.33 4.89
C ALA A 193 -6.04 9.04 5.52
N GLU A 194 -5.41 7.94 5.13
CA GLU A 194 -4.06 7.57 5.58
C GLU A 194 -3.07 8.67 5.23
N TYR A 195 -3.09 9.18 3.99
CA TYR A 195 -2.22 10.30 3.60
C TYR A 195 -2.53 11.57 4.41
N MET A 196 -3.80 12.01 4.43
CA MET A 196 -4.20 13.26 5.09
C MET A 196 -3.94 13.28 6.59
N LEU A 197 -4.16 12.17 7.29
CA LEU A 197 -4.13 12.11 8.76
C LEU A 197 -2.75 11.70 9.32
N THR A 198 -1.79 11.36 8.46
CA THR A 198 -0.44 10.95 8.88
C THR A 198 0.68 11.74 8.21
N CYS A 199 0.35 12.68 7.32
CA CYS A 199 1.32 13.53 6.65
C CYS A 199 1.17 14.98 7.10
N SER A 200 2.30 15.64 7.35
CA SER A 200 2.31 17.08 7.59
C SER A 200 1.97 17.85 6.30
N GLY A 201 1.13 18.87 6.45
CA GLY A 201 0.63 19.69 5.35
C GLY A 201 -0.77 19.28 4.89
N GLU A 202 -1.52 20.24 4.34
CA GLU A 202 -2.84 19.98 3.79
C GLU A 202 -2.72 19.29 2.43
N MET A 203 -3.52 18.24 2.22
CA MET A 203 -3.68 17.66 0.89
C MET A 203 -4.34 18.71 -0.03
N LEU A 204 -3.76 18.92 -1.21
CA LEU A 204 -4.32 19.83 -2.19
C LEU A 204 -5.73 19.37 -2.58
N ARG A 205 -6.71 20.26 -2.44
CA ARG A 205 -8.08 20.02 -2.90
C ARG A 205 -8.19 20.33 -4.38
N THR A 206 -8.56 19.33 -5.16
CA THR A 206 -8.84 19.42 -6.60
C THR A 206 -10.25 18.90 -6.87
N PRO A 207 -10.90 19.31 -7.99
CA PRO A 207 -12.26 18.89 -8.27
C PRO A 207 -12.48 17.36 -8.28
N ASP A 208 -11.46 16.58 -8.61
CA ASP A 208 -11.51 15.13 -8.67
C ASP A 208 -11.36 14.45 -7.29
N ASN A 209 -10.68 15.07 -6.32
CA ASN A 209 -10.51 14.50 -4.97
C ASN A 209 -11.40 15.13 -3.89
N GLU A 210 -12.05 16.26 -4.19
CA GLU A 210 -12.72 17.10 -3.19
C GLU A 210 -13.74 16.33 -2.34
N LYS A 211 -14.48 15.39 -2.95
CA LYS A 211 -15.45 14.57 -2.22
C LYS A 211 -14.79 13.62 -1.22
N PHE A 212 -13.69 12.96 -1.60
CA PHE A 212 -12.95 12.10 -0.67
C PHE A 212 -12.39 12.91 0.49
N VAL A 213 -11.75 14.05 0.20
CA VAL A 213 -11.24 14.96 1.23
C VAL A 213 -12.37 15.39 2.16
N SER A 214 -13.52 15.78 1.61
CA SER A 214 -14.69 16.20 2.39
C SER A 214 -15.24 15.07 3.26
N HIS A 215 -15.27 13.84 2.76
CA HIS A 215 -15.70 12.69 3.53
C HIS A 215 -14.70 12.32 4.63
N VAL A 216 -13.40 12.52 4.44
CA VAL A 216 -12.41 12.40 5.55
C VAL A 216 -12.69 13.41 6.65
N HIS A 217 -12.99 14.66 6.31
CA HIS A 217 -13.40 15.66 7.30
C HIS A 217 -14.72 15.28 7.99
N GLU A 218 -15.68 14.73 7.24
CA GLU A 218 -16.93 14.23 7.82
C GLU A 218 -16.66 13.09 8.81
N MET A 219 -15.76 12.15 8.51
CA MET A 219 -15.37 11.09 9.45
C MET A 219 -14.84 11.64 10.77
N LEU A 220 -14.08 12.74 10.76
CA LEU A 220 -13.61 13.41 11.98
C LEU A 220 -14.78 14.00 12.80
N GLN A 221 -15.87 14.43 12.16
CA GLN A 221 -17.01 15.06 12.84
C GLN A 221 -18.07 14.07 13.32
N VAL A 222 -18.40 13.05 12.52
CA VAL A 222 -19.54 12.15 12.78
C VAL A 222 -19.14 10.68 12.93
N GLY A 223 -17.88 10.34 12.66
CA GLY A 223 -17.36 8.98 12.72
C GLY A 223 -17.28 8.28 11.37
N VAL A 224 -16.47 7.22 11.33
CA VAL A 224 -16.15 6.45 10.10
C VAL A 224 -17.36 5.71 9.55
N ARG A 225 -17.97 4.82 10.35
CA ARG A 225 -19.09 3.98 9.91
C ARG A 225 -20.30 4.78 9.42
N PRO A 226 -20.77 5.83 10.12
CA PRO A 226 -21.87 6.66 9.62
C PRO A 226 -21.54 7.29 8.26
N THR A 227 -20.30 7.76 8.06
CA THR A 227 -19.85 8.36 6.80
C THR A 227 -19.81 7.32 5.67
N ILE A 228 -19.23 6.14 5.93
CA ILE A 228 -19.18 5.01 4.98
C ILE A 228 -20.60 4.64 4.54
N GLN A 229 -21.52 4.48 5.49
CA GLN A 229 -22.90 4.09 5.22
C GLN A 229 -23.67 5.18 4.44
N LYS A 230 -23.56 6.44 4.86
CA LYS A 230 -24.26 7.58 4.24
C LYS A 230 -23.90 7.75 2.77
N HIS A 231 -22.62 7.59 2.43
CA HIS A 231 -22.11 7.80 1.07
C HIS A 231 -22.01 6.50 0.25
N GLY A 232 -22.40 5.36 0.84
CA GLY A 232 -22.45 4.08 0.15
C GLY A 232 -21.08 3.56 -0.29
N TYR A 233 -20.05 3.75 0.55
CA TYR A 233 -18.70 3.23 0.30
C TYR A 233 -18.67 1.70 0.30
N ARG A 234 -17.96 1.12 -0.68
CA ARG A 234 -17.87 -0.34 -0.89
C ARG A 234 -16.45 -0.77 -1.24
N SER A 235 -16.15 -2.03 -0.95
CA SER A 235 -14.98 -2.74 -1.46
C SER A 235 -15.40 -3.79 -2.48
N THR A 236 -14.47 -4.23 -3.32
CA THR A 236 -14.71 -5.35 -4.25
C THR A 236 -14.84 -6.67 -3.49
N TYR A 237 -14.10 -6.82 -2.38
CA TYR A 237 -14.12 -7.97 -1.50
C TYR A 237 -14.62 -7.53 -0.12
N ASP A 238 -15.58 -8.27 0.46
CA ASP A 238 -16.17 -7.92 1.75
C ASP A 238 -15.13 -7.91 2.88
N GLY A 239 -14.15 -8.82 2.83
CA GLY A 239 -13.03 -8.87 3.77
C GLY A 239 -12.17 -7.60 3.80
N ASP A 240 -12.13 -6.82 2.71
CA ASP A 240 -11.41 -5.55 2.71
C ASP A 240 -12.11 -4.51 3.60
N MET A 241 -13.43 -4.55 3.72
CA MET A 241 -14.15 -3.64 4.62
C MET A 241 -13.83 -3.94 6.08
N GLU A 242 -13.78 -5.23 6.44
CA GLU A 242 -13.37 -5.68 7.77
C GLU A 242 -11.92 -5.31 8.07
N PHE A 243 -11.05 -5.38 7.06
CA PHE A 243 -9.66 -4.95 7.17
C PHE A 243 -9.56 -3.43 7.35
N LEU A 244 -10.18 -2.62 6.50
CA LEU A 244 -9.97 -1.17 6.43
C LEU A 244 -10.67 -0.35 7.51
N THR A 245 -11.85 -0.79 7.97
CA THR A 245 -12.62 -0.07 8.98
C THR A 245 -11.84 0.21 10.28
N PRO A 246 -11.17 -0.78 10.92
CA PRO A 246 -10.40 -0.52 12.14
C PRO A 246 -9.22 0.43 11.92
N TRP A 247 -8.58 0.40 10.74
CA TRP A 247 -7.52 1.37 10.38
C TRP A 247 -8.06 2.80 10.33
N LEU A 248 -9.17 3.01 9.61
CA LEU A 248 -9.82 4.32 9.49
C LEU A 248 -10.29 4.85 10.85
N GLU A 249 -10.94 4.01 11.66
CA GLU A 249 -11.46 4.41 12.97
C GLU A 249 -10.33 4.80 13.92
N LEU A 250 -9.23 4.04 13.93
CA LEU A 250 -8.09 4.39 14.77
C LEU A 250 -7.43 5.70 14.33
N LEU A 251 -7.22 5.92 13.03
CA LEU A 251 -6.68 7.18 12.51
C LEU A 251 -7.53 8.39 12.91
N VAL A 252 -8.85 8.29 12.72
CA VAL A 252 -9.82 9.34 13.07
C VAL A 252 -9.83 9.58 14.58
N LEU A 253 -9.81 8.51 15.38
CA LEU A 253 -9.79 8.60 16.84
C LEU A 253 -8.53 9.31 17.33
N LEU A 254 -7.34 8.89 16.88
CA LEU A 254 -6.08 9.51 17.27
C LEU A 254 -6.04 11.01 16.89
N THR A 255 -6.57 11.35 15.71
CA THR A 255 -6.67 12.74 15.25
C THR A 255 -7.61 13.57 16.13
N ASN A 256 -8.80 13.05 16.44
CA ASN A 256 -9.79 13.74 17.29
C ASN A 256 -9.31 13.93 18.73
N LEU A 257 -8.43 13.05 19.22
CA LEU A 257 -7.77 13.17 20.50
C LEU A 257 -6.54 14.08 20.48
N HIS A 258 -6.28 14.75 19.35
CA HIS A 258 -5.16 15.67 19.15
C HIS A 258 -3.80 15.03 19.50
N VAL A 259 -3.65 13.74 19.19
CA VAL A 259 -2.35 13.07 19.27
C VAL A 259 -1.44 13.70 18.21
N ASP A 260 -0.21 14.05 18.60
CA ASP A 260 0.76 14.64 17.68
C ASP A 260 0.99 13.73 16.47
N ILE A 261 1.16 14.33 15.30
CA ILE A 261 1.25 13.59 14.04
C ILE A 261 2.43 12.61 14.01
N ASP A 262 3.54 12.92 14.67
CA ASP A 262 4.69 12.01 14.76
C ASP A 262 4.38 10.80 15.63
N ASP A 263 3.59 10.98 16.70
CA ASP A 263 3.12 9.90 17.56
C ASP A 263 2.05 9.05 16.86
N VAL A 264 1.15 9.67 16.09
CA VAL A 264 0.21 8.95 15.19
C VAL A 264 1.00 8.08 14.22
N ARG A 265 1.99 8.66 13.51
CA ARG A 265 2.84 7.92 12.57
C ARG A 265 3.57 6.77 13.25
N ARG A 266 4.10 6.97 14.46
CA ARG A 266 4.80 5.92 15.22
C ARG A 266 3.87 4.76 15.58
N LEU A 267 2.67 5.05 16.08
CA LEU A 267 1.65 4.05 16.41
C LEU A 267 1.22 3.27 15.17
N MET A 268 0.82 3.97 14.10
CA MET A 268 0.36 3.34 12.85
C MET A 268 1.49 2.51 12.20
N SER A 269 2.73 2.98 12.27
CA SER A 269 3.89 2.21 11.81
C SER A 269 4.10 0.95 12.65
N HIS A 270 3.97 1.02 13.98
CA HIS A 270 4.06 -0.18 14.82
C HIS A 270 3.00 -1.22 14.45
N ILE A 271 1.75 -0.79 14.20
CA ILE A 271 0.65 -1.67 13.77
C ILE A 271 0.93 -2.33 12.42
N THR A 272 1.56 -1.57 11.51
CA THR A 272 1.93 -2.01 10.15
C THR A 272 3.01 -3.09 10.19
N TRP A 273 4.08 -2.85 10.96
CA TRP A 273 5.26 -3.72 10.97
C TRP A 273 5.17 -4.87 11.97
N HIS A 274 4.33 -4.73 13.00
CA HIS A 274 4.15 -5.73 14.04
C HIS A 274 2.68 -6.17 14.11
N SER A 275 2.22 -6.81 13.02
CA SER A 275 0.83 -7.26 12.85
C SER A 275 0.33 -8.19 13.96
N LYS A 276 1.24 -8.88 14.66
CA LYS A 276 0.95 -9.81 15.75
C LYS A 276 0.98 -9.18 17.15
N THR A 277 1.45 -7.94 17.29
CA THR A 277 1.54 -7.28 18.59
C THR A 277 0.15 -6.90 19.08
N ALA A 278 -0.29 -7.50 20.19
CA ALA A 278 -1.62 -7.27 20.74
C ALA A 278 -1.77 -5.90 21.41
N ALA A 279 -0.76 -5.52 22.21
CA ALA A 279 -0.76 -4.29 22.98
C ALA A 279 0.47 -3.45 22.66
N ILE A 280 0.27 -2.16 22.41
CA ILE A 280 1.32 -1.19 22.10
C ILE A 280 1.31 -0.11 23.17
N TRP A 281 2.48 0.22 23.71
CA TRP A 281 2.67 1.29 24.68
C TRP A 281 3.59 2.33 24.10
N THR A 282 3.19 3.60 24.13
CA THR A 282 4.05 4.70 23.71
C THR A 282 3.87 5.91 24.62
N ASN A 283 4.99 6.58 24.91
CA ASN A 283 4.96 7.88 25.53
C ASN A 283 4.79 8.92 24.42
N SER A 284 3.73 9.70 24.51
CA SER A 284 3.44 10.82 23.61
C SER A 284 3.50 12.13 24.38
N MET A 285 3.49 13.25 23.66
CA MET A 285 3.26 14.55 24.30
C MET A 285 1.90 14.64 24.99
N SER A 286 0.91 13.88 24.51
CA SER A 286 -0.42 13.77 25.10
C SER A 286 -0.47 12.80 26.29
N GLY A 287 0.68 12.25 26.72
CA GLY A 287 0.80 11.33 27.85
C GLY A 287 1.01 9.88 27.44
N LEU A 288 0.76 8.95 28.36
CA LEU A 288 0.93 7.52 28.11
C LEU A 288 -0.24 6.99 27.28
N ILE A 289 0.07 6.48 26.09
CA ILE A 289 -0.90 5.83 25.21
C ILE A 289 -0.71 4.31 25.29
N ARG A 290 -1.80 3.59 25.54
CA ARG A 290 -1.91 2.14 25.39
C ARG A 290 -2.93 1.82 24.30
N LEU A 291 -2.54 0.99 23.35
CA LEU A 291 -3.42 0.50 22.28
C LEU A 291 -3.52 -1.02 22.34
N ASP A 292 -4.71 -1.54 22.61
CA ASP A 292 -5.03 -2.97 22.60
C ASP A 292 -5.77 -3.31 21.30
N ARG A 293 -5.01 -3.59 20.24
CA ARG A 293 -5.53 -3.59 18.86
C ARG A 293 -6.60 -4.64 18.59
N PHE A 294 -6.50 -5.81 19.24
CA PHE A 294 -7.41 -6.94 19.01
C PHE A 294 -8.65 -6.89 19.91
N GLU A 295 -8.64 -6.00 20.91
CA GLU A 295 -9.79 -5.74 21.76
C GLU A 295 -10.51 -4.45 21.32
N GLY A 296 -9.88 -3.64 20.46
CA GLY A 296 -10.45 -2.40 19.96
C GLY A 296 -10.42 -1.29 21.01
N GLU A 297 -9.42 -1.28 21.90
CA GLU A 297 -9.32 -0.30 22.97
C GLU A 297 -8.08 0.60 22.81
N LEU A 298 -8.28 1.89 23.07
CA LEU A 298 -7.24 2.89 23.15
C LEU A 298 -7.37 3.60 24.50
N ILE A 299 -6.29 3.69 25.26
CA ILE A 299 -6.26 4.37 26.55
C ILE A 299 -5.22 5.48 26.51
N ILE A 300 -5.64 6.70 26.86
CA ILE A 300 -4.77 7.88 26.95
C ILE A 300 -5.03 8.52 28.31
N ASN A 301 -4.00 8.61 29.15
CA ASN A 301 -4.12 9.19 30.51
C ASN A 301 -5.29 8.63 31.33
N GLU A 302 -5.45 7.30 31.34
CA GLU A 302 -6.53 6.59 32.05
C GLU A 302 -7.94 6.75 31.44
N GLU A 303 -8.10 7.57 30.39
CA GLU A 303 -9.36 7.65 29.65
C GLU A 303 -9.43 6.54 28.60
N HIS A 304 -10.59 5.87 28.54
CA HIS A 304 -10.84 4.73 27.66
C HIS A 304 -11.64 5.14 26.43
N TYR A 305 -11.14 4.72 25.27
CA TYR A 305 -11.75 4.93 23.96
C TYR A 305 -11.85 3.60 23.23
N THR A 306 -12.88 3.45 22.40
CA THR A 306 -13.13 2.21 21.65
C THR A 306 -13.18 2.45 20.15
N PHE A 307 -12.77 1.43 19.40
CA PHE A 307 -12.86 1.33 17.95
C PHE A 307 -13.07 -0.13 17.56
N THR A 308 -13.31 -0.40 16.28
CA THR A 308 -13.47 -1.76 15.76
C THR A 308 -12.17 -2.54 15.99
N PRO A 309 -12.21 -3.73 16.60
CA PRO A 309 -11.03 -4.56 16.75
C PRO A 309 -10.38 -4.92 15.41
N PHE A 310 -9.05 -4.94 15.36
CA PHE A 310 -8.34 -5.46 14.20
C PHE A 310 -8.55 -6.98 14.08
N PRO A 311 -8.67 -7.53 12.86
CA PRO A 311 -8.72 -8.97 12.68
C PRO A 311 -7.40 -9.62 13.13
N ARG A 312 -7.49 -10.78 13.78
CA ARG A 312 -6.32 -11.62 14.11
C ARG A 312 -5.88 -12.34 12.84
N LEU A 313 -4.96 -11.72 12.10
CA LEU A 313 -4.40 -12.28 10.87
C LEU A 313 -3.62 -13.57 11.18
N GLY A 314 -4.21 -14.73 10.88
CA GLY A 314 -3.66 -16.05 11.21
C GLY A 314 -4.65 -17.21 11.19
N GLU A 315 -5.97 -16.93 11.15
CA GLU A 315 -7.03 -17.95 11.00
C GLU A 315 -7.78 -17.68 9.67
N ASP A 316 -7.40 -18.38 8.61
CA ASP A 316 -8.18 -18.75 7.40
C ASP A 316 -9.08 -17.72 6.67
N GLN A 317 -8.95 -16.41 6.89
CA GLN A 317 -9.81 -15.39 6.25
C GLN A 317 -9.62 -15.21 4.73
N TYR A 318 -8.68 -15.94 4.11
CA TYR A 318 -8.54 -16.02 2.65
C TYR A 318 -8.26 -17.46 2.19
N SER A 319 -8.98 -18.42 2.78
CA SER A 319 -9.09 -19.78 2.24
C SER A 319 -9.96 -19.77 0.96
N GLU A 320 -9.61 -20.62 -0.01
CA GLU A 320 -9.97 -20.57 -1.43
C GLU A 320 -11.48 -20.77 -1.78
N SER A 321 -12.42 -20.60 -0.83
CA SER A 321 -13.81 -21.02 -1.00
C SER A 321 -14.81 -19.99 -1.53
N GLU A 322 -14.46 -18.71 -1.71
CA GLU A 322 -15.44 -17.68 -2.18
C GLU A 322 -15.24 -17.19 -3.63
N MET A 323 -14.26 -17.73 -4.38
CA MET A 323 -14.09 -17.38 -5.80
C MET A 323 -14.93 -18.23 -6.79
N VAL A 324 -15.88 -19.03 -6.28
CA VAL A 324 -16.85 -19.73 -7.13
C VAL A 324 -18.24 -19.12 -6.94
N GLY A 325 -18.51 -18.13 -7.78
CA GLY A 325 -19.86 -17.85 -8.27
C GLY A 325 -20.58 -16.69 -7.59
N PHE A 326 -20.52 -15.51 -8.22
CA PHE A 326 -21.73 -14.69 -8.39
C PHE A 326 -21.66 -13.99 -9.74
N ASP A 327 -22.35 -14.61 -10.71
CA ASP A 327 -22.88 -13.99 -11.92
C ASP A 327 -23.85 -12.88 -11.48
N HIS A 328 -23.47 -11.61 -11.56
CA HIS A 328 -24.46 -10.54 -11.71
C HIS A 328 -24.08 -9.61 -12.85
N LYS A 329 -25.05 -9.53 -13.76
CA LYS A 329 -25.17 -8.82 -15.03
C LYS A 329 -25.28 -7.29 -14.83
N PRO A 330 -25.17 -6.51 -15.92
CA PRO A 330 -24.28 -5.37 -16.12
C PRO A 330 -24.55 -4.13 -15.27
#